data_AF-A0A832S7S8-F1
#
_entry.id   AF-A0A832S7S8-F1
#
_cell.length_a   1.000
_cell.length_b   1.000
_cell.length_c   1.000
_cell.angle_alpha   90.00
_cell.angle_beta   90.00
_cell.angle_gamma   90.00
#
_symmetry.space_group_name_H-M   'P 1'
#
loop_
_entity.id
_entity.type
_entity.pdbx_description
1 polymer ?
#
loop_
_entity_poly.entity_id
_entity_poly.type
_entity_poly.pdbx_seq_one_letter_code
_entity_poly.pdbx_strand_id
1 'polypeptide(L)'
;MTKNVTVRFDLREDVPADVGNVYIGKQVRKEYTLDHVPAILEHIAKKIATAKKTTGQESVALCIFGSTYVPVLLAIVANLRGWDDITSIEYGNPHTLPCVVHPLNGL
;
A
#
# COMPACT_ATOMS: atom_id res chain seq x y z
N MET A 1 20.19 14.62 8.98
CA MET A 1 18.83 14.35 8.47
C MET A 1 18.87 13.02 7.73
N THR A 2 18.38 11.95 8.35
CA THR A 2 18.21 10.65 7.69
C THR A 2 17.10 10.82 6.65
N LYS A 3 17.43 10.69 5.37
CA LYS A 3 16.42 10.73 4.30
C LYS A 3 15.62 9.43 4.39
N ASN A 4 14.42 9.50 4.98
CA ASN A 4 13.51 8.36 4.95
C ASN A 4 13.19 8.01 3.50
N VAL A 5 13.31 6.73 3.15
CA VAL A 5 12.98 6.24 1.82
C VAL A 5 11.48 6.11 1.70
N THR A 6 10.92 6.69 0.66
CA THR A 6 9.49 6.58 0.35
C THR A 6 9.24 5.45 -0.63
N VAL A 7 8.50 4.44 -0.21
CA VAL A 7 8.01 3.35 -1.05
C VAL A 7 6.64 3.76 -1.58
N ARG A 8 6.49 3.81 -2.91
CA ARG A 8 5.21 4.07 -3.57
C ARG A 8 4.60 2.76 -4.06
N PHE A 9 3.32 2.57 -3.78
CA PHE A 9 2.55 1.38 -4.11
C PHE A 9 1.23 1.78 -4.79
N ASP A 10 1.09 1.54 -6.08
CA ASP A 10 -0.14 1.77 -6.85
C ASP A 10 -0.91 0.45 -6.98
N LEU A 11 -2.09 0.39 -6.37
CA LEU A 11 -2.97 -0.78 -6.42
C LEU A 11 -3.33 -1.18 -7.86
N ARG A 12 -3.30 -0.26 -8.83
CA ARG A 12 -3.66 -0.55 -10.22
C ARG A 12 -2.55 -1.32 -10.94
N GLU A 13 -1.31 -0.90 -10.72
CA GLU A 13 -0.13 -1.31 -11.49
C GLU A 13 0.74 -2.34 -10.76
N ASP A 14 0.89 -2.20 -9.44
CA ASP A 14 1.85 -2.99 -8.66
C ASP A 14 1.30 -4.33 -8.17
N VAL A 15 -0.01 -4.50 -8.23
CA VAL A 15 -0.68 -5.77 -7.91
C VAL A 15 -0.89 -6.54 -9.23
N PRO A 16 -0.52 -7.84 -9.31
CA PRO A 16 -0.76 -8.68 -10.48
C PRO A 16 -2.21 -8.70 -10.96
N ALA A 17 -2.41 -9.10 -12.22
CA ALA A 17 -3.73 -9.08 -12.87
C ALA A 17 -4.69 -10.17 -12.33
N ASP A 18 -4.16 -11.23 -11.75
CA ASP A 18 -4.89 -12.40 -11.22
C ASP A 18 -5.30 -12.27 -9.76
N VAL A 19 -4.79 -11.27 -9.03
CA VAL A 19 -5.10 -11.03 -7.61
C VAL A 19 -6.45 -10.33 -7.40
N GLY A 20 -7.11 -9.88 -8.46
CA GLY A 20 -8.40 -9.18 -8.37
C GLY A 20 -9.36 -9.56 -9.48
N ASN A 21 -10.62 -9.15 -9.33
CA ASN A 21 -11.59 -9.36 -10.39
C ASN A 21 -11.41 -8.29 -11.47
N VAL A 22 -11.31 -8.72 -12.72
CA VAL A 22 -11.17 -7.84 -13.88
C VAL A 22 -12.50 -7.79 -14.63
N TYR A 23 -13.11 -6.61 -14.71
CA TYR A 23 -14.31 -6.38 -15.50
C TYR A 23 -13.95 -5.80 -16.88
N ILE A 24 -14.43 -6.43 -17.94
CA ILE A 24 -14.18 -6.01 -19.33
C ILE A 24 -15.02 -4.76 -19.63
N GLY A 25 -14.37 -3.61 -19.86
CA GLY A 25 -14.98 -2.29 -20.09
C GLY A 25 -13.96 -1.16 -20.21
N LYS A 26 -14.41 0.09 -20.48
CA LYS A 26 -13.60 1.24 -20.97
C LYS A 26 -12.36 1.63 -20.15
N GLN A 27 -12.20 1.11 -18.94
CA GLN A 27 -10.91 0.99 -18.28
C GLN A 27 -10.94 -0.36 -17.56
N VAL A 28 -9.96 -1.23 -17.85
CA VAL A 28 -9.76 -2.49 -17.13
C VAL A 28 -9.52 -2.13 -15.67
N ARG A 29 -10.58 -2.15 -14.85
CA ARG A 29 -10.52 -1.77 -13.44
C ARG A 29 -10.54 -3.03 -12.61
N LYS A 30 -9.54 -3.16 -11.73
CA LYS A 30 -9.48 -4.23 -10.75
C LYS A 30 -10.40 -3.90 -9.59
N GLU A 31 -11.23 -4.85 -9.21
CA GLU A 31 -11.99 -4.80 -7.96
C GLU A 31 -11.38 -5.78 -6.96
N TYR A 32 -11.17 -5.30 -5.73
CA TYR A 32 -10.60 -6.07 -4.65
C TYR A 32 -11.65 -6.40 -3.59
N THR A 33 -11.63 -7.63 -3.11
CA THR A 33 -12.38 -8.09 -1.93
C THR A 33 -11.41 -8.30 -0.76
N LEU A 34 -11.94 -8.60 0.43
CA LEU A 34 -11.10 -8.86 1.61
C LEU A 34 -10.17 -10.07 1.44
N ASP A 35 -10.57 -11.05 0.64
CA ASP A 35 -9.77 -12.25 0.36
C ASP A 35 -8.48 -11.94 -0.41
N HIS A 36 -8.42 -10.78 -1.10
CA HIS A 36 -7.23 -10.35 -1.83
C HIS A 36 -6.21 -9.62 -0.95
N VAL A 37 -6.57 -9.24 0.29
CA VAL A 37 -5.70 -8.46 1.19
C VAL A 37 -4.36 -9.15 1.47
N PRO A 38 -4.29 -10.47 1.76
CA PRO A 38 -3.01 -11.14 2.00
C PRO A 38 -2.03 -11.02 0.85
N ALA A 39 -2.49 -11.20 -0.39
CA ALA A 39 -1.65 -11.06 -1.58
C ALA A 39 -1.17 -9.61 -1.76
N ILE A 40 -2.05 -8.62 -1.57
CA ILE A 40 -1.67 -7.20 -1.64
C ILE A 40 -0.58 -6.87 -0.61
N LEU A 41 -0.72 -7.35 0.63
CA LEU A 41 0.29 -7.17 1.69
C LEU A 41 1.63 -7.82 1.32
N GLU A 42 1.62 -9.01 0.71
CA GLU A 42 2.84 -9.67 0.23
C GLU A 42 3.57 -8.83 -0.82
N HIS A 43 2.84 -8.21 -1.74
CA HIS A 43 3.43 -7.31 -2.74
C HIS A 43 4.04 -6.05 -2.11
N ILE A 44 3.37 -5.48 -1.10
CA ILE A 44 3.92 -4.35 -0.33
C ILE A 44 5.22 -4.78 0.36
N ALA A 45 5.24 -5.94 1.04
CA ALA A 45 6.44 -6.45 1.70
C ALA A 45 7.63 -6.60 0.73
N LYS A 46 7.40 -7.17 -0.46
CA LYS A 46 8.44 -7.33 -1.50
C LYS A 46 9.01 -5.98 -1.94
N LYS A 47 8.16 -4.97 -2.12
CA LYS A 47 8.60 -3.60 -2.47
C LYS A 47 9.41 -2.95 -1.36
N ILE A 48 8.96 -3.08 -0.12
CA ILE A 48 9.69 -2.55 1.05
C ILE A 48 11.05 -3.23 1.17
N ALA A 49 11.12 -4.56 1.10
CA ALA A 49 12.38 -5.30 1.16
C ALA A 49 13.35 -4.88 0.05
N THR A 50 12.85 -4.67 -1.17
CA THR A 50 13.65 -4.17 -2.30
C THR A 50 14.20 -2.77 -2.01
N ALA A 51 13.35 -1.85 -1.56
CA ALA A 51 13.76 -0.49 -1.23
C ALA A 51 14.81 -0.46 -0.11
N LYS A 52 14.63 -1.25 0.96
CA LYS A 52 15.59 -1.38 2.06
C LYS A 52 16.94 -1.90 1.56
N LYS A 53 16.94 -2.94 0.72
CA LYS A 53 18.17 -3.48 0.11
C LYS A 53 18.90 -2.45 -0.76
N THR A 54 18.17 -1.68 -1.56
CA THR A 54 18.77 -0.69 -2.47
C THR A 54 19.33 0.53 -1.74
N THR A 55 18.72 0.93 -0.62
CA THR A 55 19.05 2.20 0.06
C THR A 55 19.83 2.03 1.36
N GLY A 56 19.89 0.82 1.90
CA GLY A 56 20.47 0.54 3.21
C GLY A 56 19.67 1.10 4.39
N GLN A 57 18.44 1.61 4.17
CA GLN A 57 17.57 2.07 5.24
C GLN A 57 16.83 0.90 5.90
N GLU A 58 16.67 0.95 7.21
CA GLU A 58 15.94 -0.07 7.97
C GLU A 58 14.43 0.19 8.04
N SER A 59 14.00 1.44 7.84
CA SER A 59 12.59 1.83 7.88
C SER A 59 12.22 2.70 6.68
N VAL A 60 10.93 2.66 6.31
CA VAL A 60 10.41 3.36 5.13
C VAL A 60 9.14 4.15 5.45
N ALA A 61 8.86 5.15 4.62
CA ALA A 61 7.54 5.75 4.51
C ALA A 61 6.81 5.06 3.35
N LEU A 62 5.59 4.58 3.58
CA LEU A 62 4.78 3.92 2.53
C LEU A 62 3.70 4.88 2.03
N CYS A 63 3.53 4.98 0.72
CA CYS A 63 2.48 5.75 0.07
C CYS A 63 1.69 4.84 -0.88
N ILE A 64 0.41 4.62 -0.59
CA ILE A 64 -0.50 3.74 -1.31
C ILE A 64 -1.42 4.58 -2.19
N PHE A 65 -1.51 4.24 -3.47
CA PHE A 65 -2.35 4.91 -4.46
C PHE A 65 -3.35 3.95 -5.08
N GLY A 66 -4.48 4.49 -5.50
CA GLY A 66 -5.47 3.78 -6.30
C GLY A 66 -6.82 3.63 -5.60
N SER A 67 -7.86 3.31 -6.37
CA SER A 67 -9.21 3.16 -5.85
C SER A 67 -9.49 1.72 -5.43
N THR A 68 -9.91 1.52 -4.19
CA THR A 68 -10.41 0.23 -3.70
C THR A 68 -11.63 0.42 -2.81
N TYR A 69 -12.32 -0.68 -2.47
CA TYR A 69 -13.44 -0.68 -1.53
C TYR A 69 -12.96 -0.35 -0.12
N VAL A 70 -13.71 0.49 0.62
CA VAL A 70 -13.27 1.04 1.92
C VAL A 70 -12.85 -0.03 2.93
N PRO A 71 -13.61 -1.14 3.13
CA PRO A 71 -13.18 -2.24 3.99
C PRO A 71 -11.84 -2.88 3.59
N VAL A 72 -11.54 -3.01 2.30
CA VAL A 72 -10.25 -3.54 1.83
C VAL A 72 -9.13 -2.58 2.20
N LEU A 73 -9.33 -1.27 1.98
CA LEU A 73 -8.38 -0.25 2.39
C LEU A 73 -8.12 -0.30 3.91
N LEU A 74 -9.19 -0.34 4.71
CA LEU A 74 -9.07 -0.40 6.17
C LEU A 74 -8.32 -1.65 6.62
N ALA A 75 -8.58 -2.80 6.00
CA ALA A 75 -7.86 -4.05 6.29
C ALA A 75 -6.37 -3.95 5.94
N ILE A 76 -6.02 -3.37 4.78
CA ILE A 76 -4.62 -3.14 4.38
C ILE A 76 -3.93 -2.24 5.41
N VAL A 77 -4.51 -1.06 5.70
CA VAL A 77 -3.93 -0.08 6.62
C VAL A 77 -3.81 -0.65 8.04
N ALA A 78 -4.80 -1.40 8.53
CA ALA A 78 -4.75 -2.01 9.85
C ALA A 78 -3.61 -3.01 9.99
N ASN A 79 -3.36 -3.85 8.97
CA ASN A 79 -2.23 -4.78 8.98
C ASN A 79 -0.88 -4.05 8.96
N LEU A 80 -0.74 -3.04 8.08
CA LEU A 80 0.51 -2.29 7.93
C LEU A 80 0.87 -1.46 9.16
N ARG A 81 -0.12 -1.02 9.94
CA ARG A 81 0.12 -0.31 11.22
C ARG A 81 0.89 -1.15 12.24
N GLY A 82 0.87 -2.48 12.12
CA GLY A 82 1.61 -3.38 12.98
C GLY A 82 3.02 -3.71 12.48
N TRP A 83 3.50 -3.08 11.41
CA TRP A 83 4.82 -3.37 10.84
C TRP A 83 5.86 -2.37 11.36
N ASP A 84 6.84 -2.88 12.10
CA ASP A 84 7.87 -2.07 12.78
C ASP A 84 8.74 -1.26 11.82
N ASP A 85 8.84 -1.67 10.55
CA ASP A 85 9.66 -1.00 9.55
C ASP A 85 8.92 0.09 8.75
N ILE A 86 7.65 0.34 9.05
CA ILE A 86 6.85 1.41 8.43
C ILE A 86 6.70 2.60 9.37
N THR A 87 7.28 3.73 8.99
CA THR A 87 7.26 4.99 9.78
C THR A 87 6.02 5.86 9.52
N SER A 88 5.40 5.72 8.36
CA SER A 88 4.19 6.45 7.96
C SER A 88 3.48 5.74 6.81
N ILE A 89 2.15 5.80 6.78
CA ILE A 89 1.33 5.26 5.69
C ILE A 89 0.49 6.40 5.10
N GLU A 90 0.75 6.84 3.89
CA GLU A 90 -0.13 7.76 3.17
C GLU A 90 -1.02 6.96 2.20
N TYR A 91 -2.29 7.34 2.08
CA TYR A 91 -3.20 6.77 1.10
C TYR A 91 -3.84 7.87 0.23
N GLY A 92 -3.67 7.78 -1.08
CA GLY A 92 -4.26 8.69 -2.07
C GLY A 92 -5.17 7.97 -3.04
N ASN A 93 -6.45 8.32 -3.05
CA ASN A 93 -7.38 7.91 -4.10
C ASN A 93 -7.25 8.93 -5.27
N PRO A 94 -7.22 8.53 -6.56
CA PRO A 94 -7.11 9.46 -7.69
C PRO A 94 -8.15 10.59 -7.78
N HIS A 95 -9.21 10.56 -6.95
CA HIS A 95 -10.26 11.58 -6.89
C HIS A 95 -10.37 12.29 -5.52
N THR A 96 -9.46 12.02 -4.58
CA THR A 96 -9.46 12.66 -3.25
C THR A 96 -8.08 13.21 -2.92
N LEU A 97 -8.04 14.20 -2.01
CA LEU A 97 -6.77 14.61 -1.40
C LEU A 97 -6.11 13.40 -0.71
N PRO A 98 -4.78 13.26 -0.77
CA PRO A 98 -4.07 12.21 -0.05
C PRO A 98 -4.33 12.32 1.46
N CYS A 99 -4.67 11.20 2.09
CA CYS A 99 -4.82 11.10 3.53
C CYS A 99 -3.55 10.49 4.10
N VAL A 100 -2.82 11.25 4.91
CA VAL A 100 -1.64 10.74 5.62
C VAL A 100 -2.09 10.08 6.92
N VAL A 101 -1.82 8.78 7.06
CA VAL A 101 -2.06 7.97 8.25
C VAL A 101 -0.72 7.67 8.91
N HIS A 102 -0.39 8.42 9.95
CA HIS A 102 0.77 8.09 10.77
C HIS A 102 0.46 6.85 11.64
N PRO A 103 1.37 5.86 11.75
CA PRO A 103 1.27 4.85 12.80
C PRO A 103 1.21 5.57 14.16
N LEU A 104 0.34 5.08 15.04
CA LEU A 104 0.21 5.60 16.40
C LEU A 104 1.46 5.23 17.19
N ASN A 105 2.53 6.01 17.06
CA ASN A 105 3.65 5.91 17.98
C ASN A 105 3.23 6.53 19.32
N GLY A 106 2.86 5.66 20.26
CA GLY A 106 2.68 6.00 21.67
C GLY A 106 1.32 6.61 22.03
N LEU A 107 0.39 5.75 22.43
CA LEU A 107 -0.46 6.02 23.60
C LEU A 107 0.03 5.15 24.74
#